data_AF-A0A1Q6YUV5-F1
#
_entry.id   AF-A0A1Q6YUV5-F1
#
_cell.length_a   1.000
_cell.length_b   1.000
_cell.length_c   1.000
_cell.angle_alpha   90.00
_cell.angle_beta   90.00
_cell.angle_gamma   90.00
#
_symmetry.space_group_name_H-M   'P 1'
#
loop_
_entity.id
_entity.type
_entity.pdbx_description
1 polymer ?
#
loop_
_entity_poly.entity_id
_entity_poly.type
_entity_poly.pdbx_seq_one_letter_code
_entity_poly.pdbx_strand_id
1 'polypeptide(L)' 'MPTAISRLYALPPGTPDDRVQMLRKAFLDTLRDPELLADAGRAKLEIDPIGGEETERLVAELFKLDPDVAAKLKGILR' A
#
# COMPACT_ATOMS: atom_id res chain seq x y z
N MET A 1 0.64 15.82 1.43
CA MET A 1 -0.53 15.12 2.01
C MET A 1 -0.11 13.69 2.26
N PRO A 2 -0.14 13.16 3.49
CA PRO A 2 0.08 11.73 3.68
C PRO A 2 -1.11 11.01 3.04
N THR A 3 -0.89 10.34 1.92
CA THR A 3 -1.83 9.32 1.45
C THR A 3 -1.57 8.07 2.27
N ALA A 4 -2.61 7.44 2.82
CA ALA A 4 -2.47 6.19 3.59
C ALA A 4 -1.74 5.10 2.79
N ILE A 5 -1.79 5.19 1.46
CA ILE A 5 -1.04 4.39 0.51
C ILE A 5 -0.14 5.33 -0.31
N SER A 6 1.18 5.26 -0.13
CA SER A 6 2.14 6.09 -0.87
C SER A 6 2.78 5.34 -2.04
N ARG A 7 3.03 4.04 -1.89
CA ARG A 7 3.59 3.15 -2.91
C ARG A 7 2.86 1.82 -2.90
N LEU A 8 2.23 1.48 -4.02
CA LEU A 8 1.47 0.23 -4.19
C LEU A 8 2.36 -0.87 -4.77
N TYR A 9 2.25 -2.06 -4.17
CA TYR A 9 2.72 -3.31 -4.75
C TYR A 9 1.52 -4.23 -4.93
N ALA A 10 1.22 -4.60 -6.17
CA ALA A 10 0.02 -5.34 -6.54
C ALA A 10 0.35 -6.47 -7.54
N LEU A 11 -0.47 -7.50 -7.52
CA LEU A 11 -0.35 -8.66 -8.40
C LEU A 11 -1.46 -8.64 -9.46
N PRO A 12 -1.26 -9.27 -10.62
CA PRO A 12 -2.30 -9.38 -11.64
C PRO A 12 -3.55 -10.12 -11.12
N PRO A 13 -4.75 -9.80 -11.64
CA PRO A 13 -5.95 -10.56 -11.34
C PRO A 13 -5.80 -12.02 -11.78
N GLY A 14 -6.37 -12.94 -10.99
CA GLY A 14 -6.26 -14.38 -11.22
C GLY A 14 -4.97 -15.02 -10.66
N THR A 15 -4.12 -14.26 -9.96
CA THR A 15 -3.02 -14.85 -9.19
C THR A 15 -3.58 -15.78 -8.10
N PRO A 16 -3.11 -17.03 -7.98
CA PRO A 16 -3.58 -17.96 -6.96
C PRO A 16 -3.44 -17.43 -5.53
N ASP A 17 -4.43 -17.70 -4.66
CA ASP A 17 -4.49 -17.15 -3.30
C ASP A 17 -3.27 -17.52 -2.45
N ASP A 18 -2.78 -18.75 -2.57
CA ASP A 18 -1.57 -19.22 -1.88
C ASP A 18 -0.34 -18.37 -2.24
N ARG A 19 -0.20 -17.99 -3.52
CA ARG A 19 0.86 -17.09 -4.00
C ARG A 19 0.68 -15.68 -3.49
N VAL A 20 -0.56 -15.18 -3.47
CA VAL A 20 -0.87 -13.85 -2.92
C VAL A 20 -0.48 -13.78 -1.45
N GLN A 21 -0.88 -14.76 -0.64
CA GLN A 21 -0.59 -14.77 0.79
C GLN A 21 0.91 -14.91 1.06
N MET A 22 1.60 -15.79 0.32
CA MET A 22 3.06 -15.93 0.41
C MET A 22 3.77 -14.60 0.14
N LEU A 23 3.39 -13.89 -0.93
CA LEU A 23 4.03 -12.62 -1.29
C LEU A 23 3.69 -11.49 -0.34
N ARG A 24 2.45 -11.41 0.17
CA ARG A 24 2.08 -10.44 1.22
C ARG A 24 2.95 -10.60 2.46
N LYS A 25 3.12 -11.84 2.92
CA LYS A 25 3.96 -12.14 4.07
C LYS A 25 5.41 -11.75 3.80
N ALA A 26 6.00 -12.22 2.71
CA ALA A 26 7.39 -11.94 2.37
C ALA A 26 7.67 -10.43 2.22
N PHE A 27 6.73 -9.68 1.64
CA PHE A 27 6.84 -8.23 1.48
C PHE A 27 6.85 -7.51 2.84
N LEU A 28 5.91 -7.85 3.74
CA LEU A 28 5.86 -7.25 5.07
C LEU A 28 7.05 -7.64 5.94
N ASP A 29 7.49 -8.90 5.87
CA ASP A 29 8.69 -9.35 6.59
C ASP A 29 9.93 -8.57 6.11
N THR A 30 10.08 -8.38 4.78
CA THR A 30 11.15 -7.56 4.20
C THR A 30 11.10 -6.12 4.68
N LEU A 31 9.93 -5.47 4.69
CA LEU A 31 9.80 -4.08 5.13
C LEU A 31 10.02 -3.88 6.65
N ARG A 32 9.99 -4.98 7.41
CA ARG A 32 10.29 -5.00 8.85
C ARG A 32 11.71 -5.49 9.15
N ASP A 33 12.47 -5.84 8.12
CA ASP A 33 13.81 -6.35 8.28
C ASP A 33 14.73 -5.27 8.90
N PRO A 34 15.47 -5.58 9.99
CA PRO A 34 16.31 -4.60 10.67
C PRO A 34 17.43 -4.04 9.78
N GLU A 35 17.99 -4.84 8.87
CA GLU A 35 19.05 -4.38 7.97
C GLU A 35 18.47 -3.39 6.94
N LEU A 36 17.31 -3.71 6.36
CA LEU A 36 16.61 -2.78 5.48
C LEU A 36 16.26 -1.46 6.19
N LEU A 37 15.76 -1.52 7.42
CA LEU A 37 15.40 -0.35 8.20
C LEU A 37 16.63 0.51 8.55
N ALA A 38 17.77 -0.11 8.85
CA ALA A 38 19.02 0.61 9.09
C ALA A 38 19.48 1.34 7.82
N ASP A 39 19.38 0.68 6.66
CA ASP A 39 19.72 1.24 5.35
C ASP A 39 18.80 2.41 4.99
N ALA A 40 17.48 2.24 5.19
CA ALA A 40 16.49 3.28 5.00
C ALA A 40 16.76 4.50 5.90
N GLY A 41 17.10 4.27 7.17
CA GLY A 41 17.48 5.32 8.11
C GLY A 41 18.70 6.13 7.63
N ARG A 42 19.74 5.46 7.11
CA ARG A 42 20.92 6.13 6.52
C ARG A 42 20.55 6.95 5.28
N ALA A 43 19.63 6.45 4.47
CA ALA A 43 19.10 7.13 3.29
C ALA A 43 18.06 8.21 3.61
N LYS A 44 17.68 8.39 4.89
CA LYS A 44 16.58 9.27 5.34
C LYS A 44 15.24 8.94 4.66
N LEU A 45 15.00 7.65 4.44
CA LEU A 45 13.75 7.12 3.93
C LEU A 45 12.91 6.60 5.09
N GLU A 46 11.68 7.10 5.21
CA GLU A 46 10.70 6.59 6.16
C GLU A 46 10.00 5.36 5.56
N ILE A 47 10.00 4.26 6.30
CA ILE A 47 9.30 3.03 5.95
C ILE A 47 8.25 2.75 7.03
N ASP A 48 6.99 2.93 6.67
CA ASP A 48 5.83 2.61 7.50
C ASP A 48 4.86 1.72 6.70
N PRO A 49 5.04 0.39 6.74
CA PRO A 49 4.29 -0.52 5.87
C PRO A 49 2.88 -0.76 6.39
N ILE A 50 1.88 -0.62 5.52
CA ILE A 50 0.53 -1.10 5.78
C ILE A 50 0.34 -2.53 5.25
N GLY A 51 -0.54 -3.30 5.91
CA GLY A 51 -0.84 -4.67 5.51
C GLY A 51 -1.62 -4.78 4.20
N GLY A 52 -1.53 -5.93 3.53
CA GLY A 52 -2.26 -6.20 2.30
C GLY A 52 -3.78 -6.10 2.46
N GLU A 53 -4.33 -6.65 3.54
CA GLU A 53 -5.77 -6.59 3.84
C GLU A 53 -6.25 -5.15 4.09
N GLU A 54 -5.44 -4.35 4.80
CA GLU A 54 -5.74 -2.93 5.02
C GLU A 54 -5.72 -2.16 3.70
N THR A 55 -4.72 -2.43 2.86
CA THR A 55 -4.60 -1.85 1.52
C THR A 55 -5.84 -2.17 0.68
N GLU A 56 -6.29 -3.42 0.67
CA GLU A 56 -7.50 -3.84 -0.04
C GLU A 56 -8.75 -3.11 0.45
N ARG A 57 -8.91 -2.96 1.77
CA ARG A 57 -10.04 -2.24 2.36
C ARG A 57 -10.05 -0.77 1.93
N LEU A 58 -8.91 -0.08 2.07
CA LEU A 58 -8.78 1.33 1.70
C LEU A 58 -9.05 1.56 0.21
N VAL A 59 -8.55 0.66 -0.65
CA VAL A 59 -8.81 0.73 -2.10
C VAL A 59 -10.30 0.48 -2.38
N ALA A 60 -10.92 -0.50 -1.74
CA ALA A 60 -12.35 -0.77 -1.93
C ALA A 60 -13.24 0.39 -1.45
N GLU A 61 -12.86 1.08 -0.36
CA GLU A 61 -13.54 2.28 0.13
C GLU A 61 -13.38 3.45 -0.83
N LEU A 62 -12.19 3.64 -1.40
CA LEU A 62 -11.94 4.66 -2.42
C LEU A 62 -12.87 4.49 -3.63
N PHE A 63 -13.10 3.25 -4.09
CA PHE A 63 -14.00 2.96 -5.20
C PHE A 63 -15.50 3.07 -4.85
N LYS A 64 -15.86 3.14 -3.56
CA LYS A 64 -17.24 3.33 -3.09
C LYS A 64 -17.61 4.79 -2.85
N LEU A 65 -16.66 5.71 -2.98
CA LEU A 65 -16.93 7.14 -2.80
C LEU A 65 -18.00 7.61 -3.78
N ASP A 66 -18.86 8.50 -3.29
CA ASP A 66 -19.86 9.17 -4.12
C ASP A 66 -19.18 9.89 -5.31
N PRO A 67 -19.71 9.76 -6.54
CA PRO A 67 -19.09 10.35 -7.73
C PRO A 67 -18.83 11.86 -7.63
N ASP A 68 -19.70 12.62 -6.95
CA ASP A 68 -19.54 14.06 -6.77
C ASP A 68 -18.38 14.38 -5.81
N VAL A 69 -18.18 13.54 -4.80
CA VAL A 69 -17.05 13.63 -3.88
C VAL A 69 -15.75 13.25 -4.60
N ALA A 70 -15.76 12.15 -5.37
CA ALA A 70 -14.62 11.72 -6.16
C ALA A 70 -14.18 12.78 -7.19
N ALA A 71 -15.15 13.44 -7.86
CA ALA A 71 -14.89 14.51 -8.82
C ALA A 71 -14.22 15.72 -8.15
N LYS A 72 -14.66 16.12 -6.96
CA LYS A 72 -14.02 17.20 -6.18
C LYS A 72 -12.61 16.81 -5.74
N LEU A 73 -12.41 15.59 -5.25
CA LEU A 73 -11.10 15.09 -4.81
C LEU A 73 -10.09 15.04 -5.96
N LYS A 74 -10.50 14.67 -7.18
CA LYS A 74 -9.64 14.66 -8.37
C LYS A 74 -9.04 16.03 -8.70
N GLY A 75 -9.72 17.13 -8.36
CA GLY A 75 -9.20 18.49 -8.54
C GLY A 75 -8.19 18.92 -7.46
N ILE A 76 -8.18 18.22 -6.32
CA ILE A 76 -7.40 18.58 -5.11
C ILE A 76 -6.15 17.69 -4.98
N LEU A 77 -6.26 16.39 -5.27
CA LEU A 77 -5.16 15.43 -5.27
C LEU A 77 -4.35 15.60 -6.57
N ARG A 78 -3.21 16.27 -6.49
CA ARG A 78 -2.19 16.37 -7.54
C ARG A 78 -1.00 15.47 -7.25
#